data_AF-A0A091ADV5-F1
#
_entry.id   AF-A0A091ADV5-F1
#
_cell.length_a   1.000
_cell.length_b   1.000
_cell.length_c   1.000
_cell.angle_alpha   90.00
_cell.angle_beta   90.00
_cell.angle_gamma   90.00
#
_symmetry.space_group_name_H-M   'P 1'
#
loop_
_entity.id
_entity.type
_entity.pdbx_description
1 polymer ?
#
loop_
_entity_poly.entity_id
_entity_poly.type
_entity_poly.pdbx_seq_one_letter_code
_entity_poly.pdbx_strand_id
1 'polypeptide(L)'
;MPQITLKETITRKLDIPLETLVKVIDSLSVADRKKLLSRIERSAPSLQKFKKDKLTAIVTDFAKTDLYEKEFLTEMEAGLKKSSVYR
;
A
#
# COMPACT_ATOMS: atom_id res chain seq x y z
N MET A 1 39.15 7.63 -28.76
CA MET A 1 38.33 8.35 -27.76
C MET A 1 37.17 7.46 -27.36
N PRO A 2 36.90 7.24 -26.07
CA PRO A 2 35.78 6.39 -25.64
C PRO A 2 34.44 7.10 -25.90
N GLN A 3 33.44 6.34 -26.37
CA GLN A 3 32.06 6.80 -26.56
C GLN A 3 31.18 6.18 -25.47
N ILE A 4 30.36 6.99 -24.82
CA ILE A 4 29.40 6.57 -23.79
C ILE A 4 28.00 6.83 -24.34
N THR A 5 27.16 5.80 -24.38
CA THR A 5 25.76 5.89 -24.82
C THR A 5 24.84 5.87 -23.62
N LEU A 6 24.18 6.99 -23.34
CA LEU A 6 23.19 7.13 -22.27
C LEU A 6 21.80 6.71 -22.78
N LYS A 7 21.16 5.74 -22.14
CA LYS A 7 19.77 5.35 -22.43
C LYS A 7 18.85 6.04 -21.42
N GLU A 8 18.18 7.11 -21.83
CA GLU A 8 17.18 7.79 -21.00
C GLU A 8 15.77 7.29 -21.32
N THR A 9 14.93 7.14 -20.28
CA THR A 9 13.52 6.77 -20.42
C THR A 9 12.67 8.03 -20.45
N ILE A 10 11.99 8.31 -21.55
CA ILE A 10 11.16 9.51 -21.71
C ILE A 10 9.75 9.23 -21.18
N THR A 11 9.35 9.92 -20.11
CA THR A 11 7.95 9.91 -19.63
C THR A 11 7.20 11.11 -20.20
N ARG A 12 6.18 10.87 -21.04
CA ARG A 12 5.28 11.92 -21.55
C ARG A 12 3.92 11.81 -20.88
N LYS A 13 3.36 12.94 -20.45
CA LYS A 13 1.95 13.01 -20.04
C LYS A 13 1.08 12.90 -21.28
N LEU A 14 0.12 11.98 -21.25
CA LEU A 14 -0.85 11.79 -22.32
C LEU A 14 -2.22 12.17 -21.77
N ASP A 15 -2.74 13.31 -22.23
CA ASP A 15 -4.12 13.71 -21.92
C ASP A 15 -5.06 13.05 -22.92
N ILE A 16 -5.86 12.10 -22.43
CA ILE A 16 -6.91 11.44 -23.22
C ILE A 16 -8.24 12.13 -22.89
N PRO A 17 -8.91 12.78 -23.85
CA PRO A 17 -10.24 13.35 -23.65
C PRO A 17 -11.25 12.28 -23.24
N LEU A 18 -12.18 12.64 -22.34
CA LEU A 18 -13.19 11.72 -21.82
C LEU A 18 -14.04 11.14 -22.95
N GLU A 19 -14.36 11.95 -23.95
CA GLU A 19 -15.17 11.61 -25.12
C GLU A 19 -14.51 10.49 -25.94
N THR A 20 -13.18 10.53 -26.06
CA THR A 20 -12.40 9.48 -26.71
C THR A 20 -12.48 8.18 -25.92
N LEU A 21 -12.41 8.27 -24.58
CA LEU A 21 -12.52 7.11 -23.70
C LEU A 21 -13.91 6.45 -23.81
N VAL A 22 -14.98 7.26 -23.85
CA VAL A 22 -16.36 6.77 -24.00
C VAL A 22 -16.52 6.02 -25.32
N LYS A 23 -16.01 6.57 -26.44
CA LYS A 23 -16.06 5.89 -27.75
C LYS A 23 -15.33 4.55 -27.74
N VAL A 24 -14.19 4.46 -27.05
CA VAL A 24 -13.46 3.20 -26.90
C VAL A 24 -14.30 2.21 -26.10
N ILE A 25 -14.89 2.63 -24.98
CA ILE A 25 -15.77 1.77 -24.17
C ILE A 25 -16.96 1.29 -25.00
N ASP A 26 -17.52 2.14 -25.85
CA ASP A 26 -18.65 1.79 -26.71
C ASP A 26 -18.29 0.82 -27.84
N SER A 27 -17.02 0.79 -28.26
CA SER A 27 -16.53 -0.20 -29.21
C SER A 27 -16.28 -1.59 -28.61
N LEU A 28 -16.30 -1.73 -27.28
CA LEU A 28 -16.03 -2.99 -26.59
C LEU A 28 -17.19 -3.99 -26.72
N SER A 29 -16.82 -5.27 -26.77
CA SER A 29 -17.78 -6.38 -26.69
C SER A 29 -18.50 -6.39 -25.33
N VAL A 30 -19.66 -7.05 -25.25
CA VAL A 30 -20.42 -7.19 -24.00
C VAL A 30 -19.58 -7.86 -22.90
N ALA A 31 -18.77 -8.85 -23.26
CA ALA A 31 -17.88 -9.54 -22.32
C ALA A 31 -16.79 -8.60 -21.77
N ASP A 32 -16.19 -7.78 -22.63
CA ASP A 32 -15.15 -6.84 -22.23
C ASP A 32 -15.71 -5.69 -21.40
N ARG A 33 -16.90 -5.18 -21.74
CA ARG A 33 -17.60 -4.19 -20.92
C ARG A 33 -17.88 -4.72 -19.52
N LYS A 34 -18.35 -5.98 -19.39
CA LYS A 34 -18.58 -6.61 -18.08
C LYS A 34 -17.29 -6.80 -17.28
N LYS A 35 -16.20 -7.19 -17.95
CA LYS A 35 -14.87 -7.32 -17.31
C LYS A 35 -14.33 -5.97 -16.86
N LEU A 36 -14.50 -4.92 -17.66
CA LEU A 36 -14.12 -3.55 -17.31
C LEU A 36 -14.92 -3.07 -16.09
N LEU A 37 -16.24 -3.25 -16.10
CA LEU A 37 -17.12 -2.91 -15.00
C LEU A 37 -16.67 -3.58 -13.70
N SER A 38 -16.39 -4.89 -13.73
CA SER A 38 -15.93 -5.63 -12.55
C SER A 38 -14.59 -5.15 -11.96
N ARG A 39 -13.77 -4.45 -12.75
CA ARG A 39 -12.51 -3.85 -12.30
C ARG A 39 -12.70 -2.45 -11.73
N ILE A 40 -13.65 -1.67 -12.27
CA ILE A 40 -13.96 -0.32 -11.81
C ILE A 40 -14.84 -0.38 -10.54
N GLU A 41 -15.80 -1.29 -10.50
CA GLU A 41 -16.68 -1.53 -9.35
C GLU A 41 -16.01 -2.26 -8.19
N ARG A 42 -14.75 -2.71 -8.34
CA ARG A 42 -13.98 -3.13 -7.17
C ARG A 42 -13.93 -1.92 -6.25
N SER A 43 -14.66 -2.01 -5.13
CA SER A 43 -14.64 -0.98 -4.11
C SER A 43 -13.20 -0.66 -3.79
N ALA A 44 -12.92 0.60 -3.44
CA ALA A 44 -11.66 0.94 -2.79
C ALA A 44 -11.33 -0.17 -1.79
N PRO A 45 -10.10 -0.71 -1.79
CA PRO A 45 -9.75 -1.81 -0.89
C PRO A 45 -10.20 -1.38 0.49
N SER A 46 -11.13 -2.14 1.09
CA SER A 46 -11.67 -1.75 2.38
C SER A 46 -10.48 -1.71 3.32
N LEU A 47 -10.05 -0.51 3.71
CA LEU A 47 -8.98 -0.37 4.67
C LEU A 47 -9.52 -1.02 5.94
N GLN A 48 -9.00 -2.21 6.25
CA GLN A 48 -9.40 -2.89 7.47
C GLN A 48 -9.07 -1.95 8.63
N LYS A 49 -10.00 -1.84 9.58
CA LYS A 49 -9.73 -1.08 10.80
C LYS A 49 -8.47 -1.65 11.42
N PHE A 50 -7.52 -0.79 11.75
CA PHE A 50 -6.33 -1.20 12.47
C PHE A 50 -6.75 -1.90 13.75
N LYS A 51 -6.41 -3.19 13.87
CA LYS A 51 -6.68 -3.99 15.05
C LYS A 51 -5.40 -4.08 15.85
N LYS A 52 -5.30 -3.26 16.90
CA LYS A 52 -4.15 -3.30 17.82
C LYS A 52 -4.06 -4.68 18.47
N ASP A 53 -2.85 -5.20 18.57
CA ASP A 53 -2.58 -6.42 19.32
C ASP A 53 -2.37 -6.10 20.81
N LYS A 54 -2.42 -7.12 21.67
CA LYS A 54 -2.12 -6.99 23.09
C LYS A 54 -0.68 -6.55 23.27
N LEU A 55 -0.46 -5.63 24.20
CA LEU A 55 0.88 -5.08 24.48
C LEU A 55 1.87 -6.19 24.88
N THR A 56 1.40 -7.20 25.62
CA THR A 56 2.20 -8.38 25.96
C THR A 56 2.62 -9.20 24.75
N ALA A 57 1.75 -9.35 23.73
CA ALA A 57 2.06 -10.07 22.51
C ALA A 57 3.15 -9.34 21.71
N ILE A 58 3.04 -8.01 21.61
CA ILE A 58 4.05 -7.17 20.96
C ILE A 58 5.40 -7.29 21.66
N VAL A 59 5.46 -7.07 22.97
CA VAL A 59 6.73 -7.15 23.73
C VAL A 59 7.35 -8.55 23.59
N THR A 60 6.53 -9.60 23.61
CA THR A 60 6.99 -10.98 23.43
C THR A 60 7.57 -11.21 22.03
N ASP A 61 6.97 -10.66 20.98
CA ASP A 61 7.46 -10.83 19.61
C ASP A 61 8.80 -10.13 19.40
N PHE A 62 9.01 -8.95 20.00
CA PHE A 62 10.31 -8.30 20.00
C PHE A 62 11.34 -9.07 20.83
N ALA A 63 10.95 -9.59 22.00
CA ALA A 63 11.81 -10.41 22.84
C ALA A 63 12.28 -11.70 22.16
N LYS A 64 11.42 -12.33 21.32
CA LYS A 64 11.78 -13.54 20.56
C LYS A 64 12.88 -13.32 19.53
N THR A 65 13.10 -12.08 19.09
CA THR A 65 14.16 -11.80 18.12
C THR A 65 15.56 -11.88 18.73
N ASP A 66 15.68 -11.76 20.05
CA ASP A 66 16.96 -11.68 20.78
C ASP A 66 17.92 -10.58 20.27
N LEU A 67 17.37 -9.60 19.55
CA LEU A 67 18.12 -8.47 18.98
C LEU A 67 18.08 -7.22 19.86
N TYR A 68 17.33 -7.26 20.96
CA TYR A 68 17.05 -6.09 21.77
C TYR A 68 17.39 -6.34 23.24
N GLU A 69 18.01 -5.35 23.85
CA GLU A 69 18.33 -5.38 25.28
C GLU A 69 17.06 -5.36 26.14
N LYS A 70 17.15 -5.97 27.32
CA LYS A 70 16.01 -6.05 28.26
C LYS A 70 15.53 -4.68 28.72
N GLU A 71 16.45 -3.73 28.86
CA GLU A 71 16.16 -2.35 29.23
C GLU A 71 15.32 -1.67 28.14
N PHE A 72 15.72 -1.81 26.88
CA PHE A 72 14.95 -1.31 25.73
C PHE A 72 13.53 -1.89 25.68
N LEU A 73 13.36 -3.20 25.89
CA LEU A 73 12.04 -3.83 25.88
C LEU A 73 11.11 -3.29 26.99
N THR A 74 11.69 -2.99 28.15
CA THR A 74 10.98 -2.44 29.31
C THR A 74 10.55 -0.98 29.05
N GLU A 75 11.45 -0.18 28.47
CA GLU A 75 11.15 1.20 28.07
C GLU A 75 10.10 1.26 26.96
N MET A 76 10.18 0.34 25.99
CA MET A 76 9.21 0.20 24.92
C MET A 76 7.81 -0.13 25.49
N GLU A 77 7.71 -1.09 26.41
CA GLU A 77 6.45 -1.40 27.08
C GLU A 77 5.88 -0.18 27.83
N ALA A 78 6.71 0.53 28.59
CA ALA A 78 6.30 1.73 29.32
C ALA A 78 5.87 2.87 28.38
N GLY A 79 6.56 3.05 27.26
CA GLY A 79 6.23 4.02 26.23
C GLY A 79 4.92 3.69 25.53
N LEU A 80 4.72 2.42 25.15
CA LEU A 80 3.49 1.95 24.54
C LEU A 80 2.29 2.14 25.48
N LYS A 81 2.42 1.82 26.78
CA LYS A 81 1.38 2.06 27.80
C LYS A 81 0.95 3.52 27.92
N LYS A 82 1.86 4.46 27.66
CA LYS A 82 1.59 5.92 27.70
C LYS A 82 0.96 6.44 26.41
N SER A 83 1.03 5.67 25.31
CA SER A 83 0.46 6.08 24.03
C SER A 83 -1.06 6.10 24.08
N SER A 84 -1.67 7.02 23.34
CA SER A 84 -3.12 7.11 23.18
C SER A 84 -3.75 5.84 22.58
N VAL A 85 -2.94 4.99 21.93
CA VAL A 85 -3.38 3.73 21.32
C VAL A 85 -3.60 2.64 22.37
N TYR A 86 -2.88 2.66 23.49
CA TYR A 86 -2.94 1.65 24.56
C TYR A 86 -3.49 2.20 25.89
N ARG A 87 -3.91 3.46 25.91
CA ARG A 87 -4.67 4.05 27.01
C ARG A 87 -6.07 3.44 27.14
#